data_AF-F8PHP9-F1
#
_entry.id   AF-F8PHP9-F1
#
_cell.length_a   1.000
_cell.length_b   1.000
_cell.length_c   1.000
_cell.angle_alpha   90.00
_cell.angle_beta   90.00
_cell.angle_gamma   90.00
#
_symmetry.space_group_name_H-M   'P 1'
#
loop_
_entity.id
_entity.type
_entity.pdbx_description
1 polymer ?
#
loop_
_entity_poly.entity_id
_entity_poly.type
_entity_poly.pdbx_seq_one_letter_code
_entity_poly.pdbx_strand_id
1 'polypeptide(L)' 'MCIGTCLAYTGVYTNLDECPIFHELRYDQDKLRLSRGTKKVARQTFHTIPIGSQL' A
#
# COMPACT_ATOMS: atom_id res chain seq x y z
N MET A 1 1.36 -2.45 -0.40
CA MET A 1 2.24 -2.74 -1.54
C MET A 1 1.40 -2.77 -2.79
N CYS A 2 1.98 -2.43 -3.95
CA CYS A 2 1.32 -2.68 -5.23
C CYS A 2 1.19 -4.20 -5.45
N ILE A 3 0.09 -4.66 -6.03
CA ILE A 3 -0.15 -6.09 -6.19
C ILE A 3 0.74 -6.61 -7.33
N GLY A 4 1.22 -7.84 -7.19
CA GLY A 4 2.14 -8.45 -8.16
C GLY A 4 3.56 -7.87 -8.17
N THR A 5 3.88 -6.88 -7.33
CA THR A 5 5.23 -6.32 -7.22
C THR A 5 5.68 -6.19 -5.77
N CYS A 6 6.99 -5.93 -5.60
CA CYS A 6 7.55 -5.58 -4.31
C CYS A 6 7.51 -4.07 -4.01
N LEU A 7 6.75 -3.27 -4.76
CA LEU A 7 6.74 -1.81 -4.60
C LEU A 7 5.91 -1.37 -3.39
N ALA A 8 6.62 -0.89 -2.36
CA ALA A 8 6.02 -0.36 -1.15
C ALA A 8 5.66 1.13 -1.30
N TYR A 9 4.54 1.52 -0.69
CA TYR A 9 4.08 2.91 -0.64
C TYR A 9 4.72 3.63 0.56
N THR A 10 6.03 3.82 0.48
CA THR A 10 6.85 4.53 1.48
C THR A 10 7.66 5.62 0.80
N GLY A 11 8.19 6.57 1.58
CA GLY A 11 8.98 7.69 1.05
C GLY A 11 8.22 8.49 0.00
N VAL A 12 8.80 8.63 -1.21
CA VAL A 12 8.20 9.37 -2.34
C VAL A 12 6.86 8.81 -2.81
N TYR A 13 6.57 7.54 -2.53
CA TYR A 13 5.32 6.89 -2.93
C TYR A 13 4.25 6.91 -1.84
N THR A 14 4.50 7.58 -0.70
CA THR A 14 3.59 7.57 0.47
C THR A 14 2.20 8.12 0.14
N ASN A 15 2.12 9.12 -0.73
CA ASN A 15 0.86 9.80 -1.08
C ASN A 15 0.15 9.19 -2.30
N LEU A 16 0.68 8.09 -2.86
CA LEU A 16 0.02 7.42 -3.96
C LEU A 16 -1.09 6.50 -3.43
N ASP A 17 -2.29 6.66 -4.00
CA ASP A 17 -3.45 5.80 -3.76
C ASP A 17 -3.54 4.66 -4.80
N GLU A 18 -2.68 4.71 -5.82
CA GLU A 18 -2.64 3.77 -6.95
C GLU A 18 -1.19 3.41 -7.28
N CYS A 19 -1.00 2.20 -7.80
CA CYS A 19 0.31 1.70 -8.20
C CYS A 19 0.80 2.42 -9.47
N PRO A 20 2.01 3.00 -9.46
CA PRO A 20 2.52 3.71 -10.63
C PRO A 20 2.89 2.79 -11.81
N ILE A 21 2.93 1.46 -11.61
CA ILE A 21 3.33 0.48 -12.62
C ILE A 21 2.11 -0.13 -13.30
N PHE A 22 1.16 -0.63 -12.49
CA PHE A 22 0.01 -1.40 -12.97
C PHE A 22 -1.33 -0.70 -12.77
N HIS A 23 -1.32 0.53 -12.24
CA HIS A 23 -2.53 1.31 -12.01
C HIS A 23 -3.55 0.64 -11.08
N GLU A 24 -3.07 -0.25 -10.21
CA GLU A 24 -3.90 -0.95 -9.25
C GLU A 24 -4.09 -0.13 -7.97
N LEU A 25 -5.31 -0.18 -7.45
CA LEU A 25 -5.68 0.54 -6.24
C LEU A 25 -4.97 -0.02 -5.02
N ARG A 26 -4.38 0.87 -4.21
CA ARG A 26 -3.67 0.57 -2.96
C ARG A 26 -4.59 0.01 -1.87
N TYR A 27 -5.82 0.49 -1.83
CA TYR A 27 -6.80 0.19 -0.78
C TYR A 27 -7.88 -0.77 -1.24
N ASP A 28 -8.39 -1.55 -0.30
CA ASP A 28 -9.52 -2.46 -0.46
C ASP A 28 -10.77 -1.63 -0.74
N GLN A 29 -11.29 -1.75 -1.97
CA GLN A 29 -12.40 -0.93 -2.45
C GLN A 29 -13.72 -1.26 -1.77
N ASP A 30 -13.93 -2.50 -1.34
CA ASP A 30 -15.16 -2.88 -0.64
C ASP A 30 -15.20 -2.23 0.74
N LYS A 31 -14.08 -2.30 1.48
CA LYS A 31 -13.96 -1.63 2.80
C LYS A 31 -14.01 -0.12 2.69
N LEU A 32 -13.39 0.44 1.65
CA LEU A 32 -13.42 1.87 1.40
C LEU A 32 -14.84 2.35 1.06
N ARG A 33 -15.55 1.63 0.18
CA ARG A 33 -16.95 1.93 -0.18
C ARG A 33 -17.89 1.80 1.00
N LEU A 34 -17.81 0.71 1.77
CA LEU A 34 -18.63 0.48 2.96
C LEU A 34 -18.42 1.56 4.03
N SER A 35 -17.20 2.08 4.14
CA SER A 35 -16.87 3.17 5.07
C SER A 35 -17.05 4.57 4.48
N ARG A 36 -17.64 4.71 3.29
CA ARG A 36 -17.82 5.98 2.58
C ARG A 36 -16.51 6.79 2.44
N GLY A 37 -15.40 6.10 2.18
CA GLY A 37 -14.08 6.70 2.00
C GLY A 37 -13.27 6.89 3.29
N THR A 38 -13.86 6.63 4.45
CA THR A 38 -13.21 6.94 5.75
C THR A 38 -12.16 5.90 6.14
N LYS A 39 -12.37 4.63 5.79
CA LYS A 39 -11.49 3.52 6.19
C LYS A 39 -10.63 3.06 5.02
N LYS A 40 -9.41 3.57 4.96
CA LYS A 40 -8.37 3.18 3.99
C LYS A 40 -7.60 1.94 4.47
N VAL A 41 -8.11 0.75 4.15
CA VAL A 41 -7.44 -0.53 4.46
C VAL A 41 -6.57 -0.95 3.29
N ALA A 42 -5.26 -1.11 3.50
CA ALA A 42 -4.35 -1.57 2.45
C ALA A 42 -4.70 -2.99 2.01
N ARG A 43 -4.68 -3.27 0.70
CA ARG A 43 -4.95 -4.62 0.16
C ARG A 43 -3.83 -5.61 0.50
N GLN A 44 -2.61 -5.11 0.61
CA GLN A 44 -1.43 -5.92 0.89
C GLN A 44 -0.42 -5.15 1.73
N THR A 45 0.02 -5.76 2.82
CA THR A 45 1.04 -5.25 3.74
C THR A 45 2.16 -6.26 3.84
N PHE A 46 3.40 -5.80 3.87
CA PHE A 46 4.56 -6.64 4.16
C PHE A 46 5.28 -6.07 5.36
N HIS A 47 5.83 -6.97 6.16
CA HIS A 47 6.64 -6.61 7.30
C HIS A 47 8.09 -6.53 6.86
N THR A 48 8.70 -5.37 7.08
CA THR A 48 10.16 -5.24 6.96
C THR A 48 10.76 -5.76 8.27
N ILE A 49 11.42 -6.91 8.21
CA ILE A 49 12.19 -7.43 9.34
C ILE A 49 13.63 -6.97 9.13
N PRO A 50 14.14 -6.02 9.92
CA PRO A 50 15.54 -5.62 9.83
C PRO A 50 16.42 -6.80 10.27
N ILE A 51 17.40 -7.17 9.43
CA ILE A 51 18.33 -8.29 9.68
C ILE A 51 19.57 -7.84 10.49
N GLY A 52 19.57 -6.60 10.97
CA GLY A 52 20.63 -5.98 11.76
C GLY A 52 20.34 -4.50 12.00
N SER A 53 21.25 -3.78 12.67
CA SER A 53 21.14 -2.33 12.82
C SER A 53 21.19 -1.67 11.43
N GLN A 54 20.12 -0.98 11.04
CA GLN A 54 20.16 -0.05 9.92
C GLN A 54 20.94 1.19 10.39
N LEU A 55 22.24 1.23 10.05
CA LEU A 55 23.14 2.37 10.24
C LEU A 55 23.22 3.17 8.94
#